data_AF-A0A9P0YFH0-F1
#
_entry.id   AF-A0A9P0YFH0-F1
#
_cell.length_a   1.000
_cell.length_b   1.000
_cell.length_c   1.000
_cell.angle_alpha   90.00
_cell.angle_beta   90.00
_cell.angle_gamma   90.00
#
_symmetry.space_group_name_H-M   'P 1'
#
loop_
_entity.id
_entity.type
_entity.pdbx_description
1 polymer ?
#
loop_
_entity_poly.entity_id
_entity_poly.type
_entity_poly.pdbx_seq_one_letter_code
_entity_poly.pdbx_strand_id
1 'polypeptide(L)'
;MGRMLSPVVTRPVIKAYNPQLFSLPSHDCLSIKPVYLRSGSSAPSVRRDASTTAMGDPVADANMDAVQRRLMFDDECILVDENDSVVGHDTKYNCHLMEKIESENLLHRAFSVFLFNSKYELLLQQRSATKVTFPLVWTNTCCSHPLYRESELIEQNAIGARNAAQRKLLDELGIPAKDVPVDQFTPLARILYKAPSDGKWGEHERSRYTYSCRPCLHAQVVLHQSHE
;
A
#
# COMPACT_ATOMS: atom_id res chain seq x y z
N MET A 1 17.16 -20.47 26.78
CA MET A 1 17.59 -19.60 25.66
C MET A 1 16.43 -18.70 25.29
N GLY A 2 16.43 -17.45 25.78
CA GLY A 2 15.35 -16.51 25.57
C GLY A 2 15.32 -16.03 24.12
N ARG A 3 14.15 -16.09 23.49
CA ARG A 3 13.92 -15.50 22.17
C ARG A 3 13.97 -13.98 22.32
N MET A 4 14.96 -13.35 21.67
CA MET A 4 14.95 -11.91 21.41
C MET A 4 13.69 -11.60 20.60
N LEU A 5 12.75 -10.88 21.22
CA LEU A 5 11.70 -10.19 20.49
C LEU A 5 12.35 -9.09 19.66
N SER A 6 12.00 -9.05 18.38
CA SER A 6 12.42 -8.03 17.40
C SER A 6 12.22 -6.62 17.97
N PRO A 7 13.14 -5.66 17.72
CA PRO A 7 13.04 -4.32 18.29
C PRO A 7 11.80 -3.61 17.74
N VAL A 8 10.90 -3.27 18.67
CA VAL A 8 9.88 -2.21 18.65
C VAL A 8 9.50 -1.68 17.26
N VAL A 9 8.60 -2.39 16.57
CA VAL A 9 7.61 -1.70 15.74
C VAL A 9 6.64 -1.06 16.74
N THR A 10 6.48 0.26 16.73
CA THR A 10 5.45 0.93 17.52
C THR A 10 4.12 0.22 17.28
N ARG A 11 3.38 -0.11 18.35
CA ARG A 11 2.09 -0.79 18.19
C ARG A 11 1.22 0.02 17.22
N PRO A 12 0.66 -0.59 16.17
CA PRO A 12 -0.15 0.14 15.20
C PRO A 12 -1.39 0.70 15.91
N VAL A 13 -1.73 1.95 15.63
CA VAL A 13 -2.98 2.55 16.09
C VAL A 13 -4.09 2.10 15.14
N ILE A 14 -5.12 1.47 15.67
CA ILE A 14 -6.18 0.82 14.88
C ILE A 14 -7.56 1.16 15.42
N LYS A 15 -8.58 1.02 14.58
CA LYS A 15 -9.99 1.21 14.95
C LYS A 15 -10.88 0.20 14.25
N ALA A 16 -11.97 -0.21 14.90
CA ALA A 16 -13.07 -0.91 14.26
C ALA A 16 -14.05 0.12 13.69
N TYR A 17 -14.43 -0.01 12.42
CA TYR A 17 -15.44 0.83 11.80
C TYR A 17 -16.63 -0.02 11.37
N ASN A 18 -17.83 0.28 11.87
CA ASN A 18 -19.04 -0.40 11.44
C ASN A 18 -19.66 0.33 10.23
N PRO A 19 -19.58 -0.23 9.01
CA PRO A 19 -20.14 0.41 7.82
C PRO A 19 -21.68 0.43 7.81
N GLN A 20 -22.35 -0.39 8.64
CA GLN A 20 -23.82 -0.46 8.69
C GLN A 20 -24.46 0.69 9.48
N LEU A 21 -23.68 1.46 10.25
CA LEU A 21 -24.19 2.63 10.98
C LEU A 21 -24.49 3.84 10.09
N PHE A 22 -24.12 3.79 8.80
CA PHE A 22 -24.65 4.66 7.76
C PHE A 22 -25.59 3.84 6.87
N SER A 23 -26.87 3.76 7.23
CA SER A 23 -27.89 3.37 6.27
C SER A 23 -27.95 4.45 5.19
N LEU A 24 -27.25 4.26 4.08
CA LEU A 24 -27.68 4.93 2.85
C LEU A 24 -29.08 4.39 2.55
N PRO A 25 -30.09 5.25 2.33
CA PRO A 25 -31.43 4.78 2.02
C PRO A 25 -31.37 3.83 0.83
N SER A 26 -31.94 2.64 1.03
CA SER A 26 -32.11 1.64 -0.01
C SER A 26 -32.85 2.27 -1.19
N HIS A 27 -32.30 2.06 -2.39
CA HIS A 27 -32.67 2.65 -3.69
C HIS A 27 -32.01 4.01 -3.96
N ASP A 28 -30.72 3.97 -4.29
CA ASP A 28 -30.23 4.58 -5.53
C ASP A 28 -28.83 4.02 -5.87
N CYS A 29 -28.75 3.31 -6.99
CA CYS A 29 -27.47 3.01 -7.63
C CYS A 29 -26.91 4.34 -8.15
N LEU A 30 -26.24 5.09 -7.29
CA LEU A 30 -25.50 6.27 -7.71
C LEU A 30 -24.36 5.79 -8.60
N SER A 31 -24.58 5.92 -9.92
CA SER A 31 -23.54 5.92 -10.93
C SER A 31 -22.48 6.93 -10.48
N ILE A 32 -21.37 6.43 -9.94
CA ILE A 32 -20.19 7.24 -9.64
C ILE A 32 -19.65 7.68 -10.99
N LYS A 33 -20.06 8.86 -11.43
CA LYS A 33 -19.44 9.51 -12.60
C LYS A 33 -18.02 9.90 -12.18
N PRO A 34 -16.98 9.51 -12.94
CA PRO A 34 -15.62 9.94 -12.65
C PRO A 34 -15.56 11.47 -12.73
N VAL A 35 -15.13 12.10 -11.63
CA VAL A 35 -14.80 13.53 -11.63
C VAL A 35 -13.41 13.66 -12.24
N TYR A 36 -13.37 14.01 -13.53
CA TYR A 36 -12.14 14.47 -14.17
C TYR A 36 -11.88 15.90 -13.71
N LEU A 37 -10.83 16.09 -12.90
CA LEU A 37 -10.27 17.41 -12.64
C LEU A 37 -9.71 17.96 -13.96
N ARG A 38 -10.42 18.93 -14.55
CA ARG A 38 -9.96 19.68 -15.73
C ARG A 38 -8.78 20.57 -15.30
N SER A 39 -7.59 20.26 -15.79
CA SER A 39 -6.45 21.18 -15.76
C SER A 39 -6.65 22.29 -16.80
N GLY A 40 -6.88 23.52 -16.35
CA GLY A 40 -6.80 24.72 -17.17
C GLY A 40 -5.35 25.11 -17.40
N SER A 41 -4.96 25.25 -18.67
CA SER A 41 -3.64 25.66 -19.13
C SER A 41 -3.46 27.18 -19.13
N SER A 42 -2.32 27.69 -18.65
CA SER A 42 -1.40 28.58 -19.39
C SER A 42 -0.33 29.21 -18.49
N ALA A 43 0.95 29.08 -18.86
CA ALA A 43 2.00 30.13 -18.98
C ALA A 43 3.43 29.48 -18.91
N PRO A 44 4.53 30.20 -19.23
CA PRO A 44 5.18 30.21 -20.54
C PRO A 44 6.57 29.51 -20.55
N SER A 45 7.08 29.24 -21.75
CA SER A 45 8.37 28.57 -21.97
C SER A 45 9.57 29.42 -21.55
N VAL A 46 10.49 28.84 -20.80
CA VAL A 46 11.85 29.37 -20.63
C VAL A 46 12.85 28.27 -20.98
N ARG A 47 13.66 28.51 -22.01
CA ARG A 47 14.79 27.67 -22.43
C ARG A 47 15.92 27.77 -21.41
N ARG A 48 16.55 26.66 -21.04
CA ARG A 48 17.92 26.65 -20.50
C ARG A 48 18.69 25.41 -20.96
N ASP A 49 19.98 25.67 -21.21
CA ASP A 49 20.97 24.86 -21.90
C ASP A 49 21.41 23.60 -21.16
N ALA A 50 21.96 22.67 -21.95
CA ALA A 50 22.58 21.44 -21.52
C ALA A 50 23.87 21.70 -20.72
N SER A 51 23.98 21.04 -19.56
CA SER A 51 25.25 20.83 -18.86
C SER A 51 25.22 19.46 -18.21
N THR A 52 26.03 18.56 -18.74
CA THR A 52 26.40 17.27 -18.16
C THR A 52 27.08 17.44 -16.80
N THR A 53 26.51 16.87 -15.75
CA THR A 53 27.18 16.64 -14.46
C THR A 53 26.88 15.25 -13.94
N ALA A 54 27.92 14.65 -13.38
CA ALA A 54 28.10 13.24 -13.08
C ALA A 54 27.12 12.66 -12.05
N MET A 55 26.97 11.34 -12.11
CA MET A 55 26.29 10.47 -11.13
C MET A 55 26.77 10.78 -9.71
N GLY A 56 25.93 11.47 -8.94
CA GLY A 56 26.12 11.71 -7.52
C GLY A 56 25.32 10.70 -6.70
N ASP A 57 25.96 10.15 -5.66
CA ASP A 57 25.34 9.27 -4.67
C ASP A 57 23.97 9.79 -4.20
N PRO A 58 22.96 8.92 -4.00
CA PRO A 58 21.66 9.36 -3.54
C PRO A 58 21.81 9.94 -2.14
N VAL A 59 21.65 11.25 -2.03
CA VAL A 59 21.61 11.99 -0.76
C VAL A 59 20.55 11.32 0.11
N ALA A 60 21.03 10.55 1.08
CA ALA A 60 20.19 9.83 2.02
C ALA A 60 19.33 10.84 2.78
N ASP A 61 18.02 10.75 2.60
CA ASP A 61 17.05 11.59 3.29
C ASP A 61 17.23 11.41 4.80
N ALA A 62 17.72 12.44 5.49
CA ALA A 62 18.14 12.37 6.90
C ALA A 62 17.00 12.03 7.87
N ASN A 63 15.75 12.11 7.40
CA ASN A 63 14.54 11.87 8.18
C ASN A 63 14.00 10.43 8.09
N MET A 64 14.61 9.54 7.29
CA MET A 64 14.14 8.17 7.17
C MET A 64 14.86 7.24 8.16
N ASP A 65 14.09 6.56 9.02
CA ASP A 65 14.65 5.59 9.96
C ASP A 65 15.32 4.40 9.23
N ALA A 66 16.17 3.66 9.94
CA ALA A 66 16.96 2.58 9.34
C ALA A 66 16.11 1.45 8.76
N VAL A 67 14.95 1.15 9.35
CA VAL A 67 14.04 0.10 8.88
C VAL A 67 13.37 0.56 7.59
N GLN A 68 12.79 1.75 7.59
CA GLN A 68 12.15 2.32 6.42
C GLN A 68 13.15 2.50 5.28
N ARG A 69 14.39 2.91 5.57
CA ARG A 69 15.46 3.00 4.57
C ARG A 69 15.73 1.65 3.92
N ARG A 70 15.93 0.62 4.73
CA ARG A 70 16.15 -0.72 4.22
C ARG A 70 14.99 -1.18 3.34
N LEU A 71 13.75 -0.99 3.79
CA LEU A 71 12.56 -1.33 2.99
C LEU A 71 12.46 -0.53 1.69
N MET A 72 12.99 0.69 1.61
CA MET A 72 12.93 1.47 0.37
C MET A 72 13.95 1.00 -0.66
N PHE A 73 15.13 0.54 -0.23
CA PHE A 73 16.21 0.16 -1.15
C PHE A 73 16.35 -1.34 -1.39
N ASP A 74 15.97 -2.19 -0.43
CA ASP A 74 16.08 -3.65 -0.55
C ASP A 74 14.83 -4.29 -1.19
N ASP A 75 13.63 -3.70 -0.97
CA ASP A 75 12.40 -4.24 -1.55
C ASP A 75 12.27 -3.82 -3.02
N GLU A 76 12.13 -4.81 -3.90
CA GLU A 76 11.84 -4.58 -5.32
C GLU A 76 10.35 -4.74 -5.59
N CYS A 77 9.74 -3.69 -6.15
CA CYS A 77 8.36 -3.71 -6.60
C CYS A 77 8.26 -4.29 -8.01
N ILE A 78 7.12 -4.92 -8.31
CA ILE A 78 6.81 -5.44 -9.65
C ILE A 78 6.30 -4.28 -10.50
N LEU A 79 7.03 -3.92 -11.56
CA LEU A 79 6.57 -2.94 -12.55
C LEU A 79 5.59 -3.58 -13.51
N VAL A 80 4.52 -2.84 -13.83
CA VAL A 80 3.45 -3.29 -14.72
C VAL A 80 3.04 -2.22 -15.71
N ASP A 81 2.45 -2.65 -16.83
CA ASP A 81 1.70 -1.77 -17.72
C ASP A 81 0.27 -1.49 -17.19
N GLU A 82 -0.49 -0.65 -17.89
CA GLU A 82 -1.88 -0.32 -17.51
C GLU A 82 -2.82 -1.54 -17.55
N ASN A 83 -2.47 -2.56 -18.32
CA ASN A 83 -3.19 -3.83 -18.41
C ASN A 83 -2.83 -4.80 -17.27
N ASP A 84 -1.97 -4.38 -16.33
CA ASP A 84 -1.47 -5.18 -15.21
C ASP A 84 -0.55 -6.34 -15.66
N SER A 85 0.11 -6.20 -16.80
CA SER A 85 1.13 -7.13 -17.30
C SER A 85 2.51 -6.74 -16.75
N VAL A 86 3.29 -7.72 -16.28
CA VAL A 86 4.63 -7.47 -15.74
C VAL A 86 5.57 -6.99 -16.85
N VAL A 87 6.23 -5.86 -16.62
CA VAL A 87 7.21 -5.26 -17.56
C VAL A 87 8.63 -5.19 -16.98
N GLY A 88 8.78 -5.40 -15.67
CA GLY A 88 10.08 -5.38 -15.00
C GLY A 88 9.96 -5.27 -13.49
N HIS A 89 11.01 -4.74 -12.86
CA HIS A 89 11.07 -4.41 -11.45
C HIS A 89 11.95 -3.18 -11.22
N ASP A 90 11.70 -2.49 -10.11
CA ASP A 90 12.58 -1.44 -9.60
C ASP A 90 12.44 -1.39 -8.07
N THR A 91 13.40 -0.77 -7.41
CA THR A 91 13.37 -0.51 -5.97
C THR A 91 12.11 0.24 -5.59
N LYS A 92 11.59 -0.05 -4.40
CA LYS A 92 10.47 0.67 -3.82
C LYS A 92 10.73 2.17 -3.78
N TYR A 93 11.96 2.58 -3.47
CA TYR A 93 12.40 3.98 -3.50
C TYR A 93 12.06 4.64 -4.84
N ASN A 94 12.53 4.06 -5.94
CA ASN A 94 12.31 4.60 -7.28
C ASN A 94 10.84 4.60 -7.69
N CYS A 95 10.10 3.55 -7.33
CA CYS A 95 8.67 3.41 -7.65
C CYS A 95 7.80 4.50 -7.00
N HIS A 96 8.26 5.12 -5.91
CA HIS A 96 7.50 6.12 -5.15
C HIS A 96 8.04 7.55 -5.33
N LEU A 97 9.10 7.76 -6.11
CA LEU A 97 9.59 9.09 -6.45
C LEU A 97 8.68 9.74 -7.50
N MET A 98 8.10 10.90 -7.19
CA MET A 98 7.24 11.64 -8.12
C MET A 98 7.97 12.00 -9.41
N GLU A 99 9.26 12.35 -9.33
CA GLU A 99 10.08 12.63 -10.52
C GLU A 99 10.06 11.46 -11.52
N LYS A 100 10.23 10.24 -11.02
CA LYS A 100 10.22 8.99 -11.79
C LYS A 100 8.82 8.60 -12.25
N ILE A 101 7.82 8.74 -11.38
CA ILE A 101 6.40 8.52 -11.72
C ILE A 101 5.95 9.44 -12.88
N GLU A 102 6.44 10.68 -12.94
CA GLU A 102 6.04 11.63 -13.99
C GLU A 102 6.91 11.54 -15.24
N SER A 103 8.22 11.34 -15.11
CA SER A 103 9.14 11.29 -16.27
C SER A 103 9.11 9.96 -17.01
N GLU A 104 8.95 8.84 -16.30
CA GLU A 104 9.01 7.48 -16.86
C GLU A 104 7.63 6.79 -16.87
N ASN A 105 6.59 7.43 -16.32
CA ASN A 105 5.28 6.83 -16.06
C ASN A 105 5.39 5.50 -15.27
N LEU A 106 6.36 5.42 -14.34
CA LEU A 106 6.60 4.25 -13.52
C LEU A 106 5.32 3.85 -12.79
N LEU A 107 4.86 2.63 -13.07
CA LEU A 107 3.64 2.03 -12.54
C LEU A 107 3.99 0.68 -11.93
N HIS A 108 3.66 0.49 -10.66
CA HIS A 108 3.93 -0.75 -9.95
C HIS A 108 2.65 -1.40 -9.44
N ARG A 109 2.71 -2.71 -9.26
CA ARG A 109 1.61 -3.48 -8.69
C ARG A 109 1.54 -3.27 -7.19
N ALA A 110 0.33 -3.18 -6.68
CA ALA A 110 0.06 -3.07 -5.25
C ALA A 110 -1.11 -3.95 -4.82
N PHE A 111 -1.34 -4.03 -3.52
CA PHE A 111 -2.54 -4.62 -2.94
C PHE A 111 -3.11 -3.76 -1.82
N SER A 112 -4.41 -3.90 -1.61
CA SER A 112 -5.15 -3.31 -0.49
C SER A 112 -6.00 -4.38 0.20
N VAL A 113 -5.82 -4.53 1.52
CA VAL A 113 -6.53 -5.50 2.37
C VAL A 113 -7.62 -4.81 3.17
N PHE A 114 -8.80 -5.42 3.16
CA PHE A 114 -9.94 -5.05 4.00
C PHE A 114 -10.33 -6.25 4.87
N LEU A 115 -9.99 -6.17 6.16
CA LEU A 115 -10.22 -7.23 7.12
C LEU A 115 -11.39 -6.87 8.01
N PHE A 116 -12.37 -7.77 8.08
CA PHE A 116 -13.57 -7.62 8.89
C PHE A 116 -13.56 -8.59 10.06
N ASN A 117 -14.04 -8.13 11.21
CA ASN A 117 -14.29 -9.03 12.33
C ASN A 117 -15.65 -9.75 12.19
N SER A 118 -16.01 -10.57 13.17
CA SER A 118 -17.28 -11.30 13.22
C SER A 118 -18.53 -10.45 13.35
N LYS A 119 -18.38 -9.17 13.69
CA LYS A 119 -19.45 -8.17 13.74
C LYS A 119 -19.54 -7.34 12.46
N TYR A 120 -18.80 -7.71 11.41
CA TYR A 120 -18.68 -6.97 10.16
C TYR A 120 -18.09 -5.55 10.32
N GLU A 121 -17.30 -5.33 11.37
CA GLU A 121 -16.56 -4.09 11.54
C GLU A 121 -15.22 -4.20 10.80
N LEU A 122 -14.90 -3.17 10.02
CA LEU A 122 -13.65 -3.03 9.28
C LEU A 122 -12.52 -2.61 10.22
N LEU A 123 -11.40 -3.32 10.16
CA LEU A 123 -10.16 -2.92 10.82
C LEU A 123 -9.48 -1.81 10.02
N LEU A 124 -9.44 -0.60 10.58
CA LEU A 124 -8.69 0.54 10.05
C LEU A 124 -7.34 0.66 10.74
N GLN A 125 -6.34 1.15 10.02
CA GLN A 125 -4.99 1.42 10.52
C GLN A 125 -4.66 2.91 10.35
N GLN A 126 -4.04 3.51 11.37
CA GLN A 126 -3.33 4.77 11.22
C GLN A 126 -1.87 4.48 10.88
N ARG A 127 -1.39 5.07 9.78
CA ARG A 127 -0.01 4.90 9.32
C ARG A 127 0.98 5.48 10.34
N SER A 128 2.14 4.83 10.52
CA SER A 128 3.19 5.36 11.39
C SER A 128 3.70 6.72 10.90
N ALA A 129 4.24 7.52 11.82
CA ALA A 129 4.90 8.79 11.46
C ALA A 129 6.14 8.58 10.57
N THR A 130 6.70 7.37 10.56
CA THR A 130 7.92 7.04 9.82
C THR A 130 7.68 6.55 8.39
N LYS A 131 6.40 6.37 7.99
CA LYS A 131 6.07 6.07 6.59
C LYS A 131 6.45 7.25 5.70
N VAL A 132 7.14 6.96 4.61
CA VAL A 132 7.55 7.96 3.62
C VAL A 132 6.34 8.57 2.91
N THR A 133 5.40 7.75 2.45
CA THR A 133 4.14 8.24 1.85
C THR A 133 3.04 8.32 2.91
N PHE A 134 2.28 9.43 2.92
CA PHE A 134 1.09 9.64 3.76
C PHE A 134 1.26 9.26 5.25
N PRO A 135 2.25 9.80 5.98
CA PRO A 135 2.40 9.53 7.40
C PRO A 135 1.16 9.97 8.20
N LEU A 136 0.82 9.24 9.26
CA LEU A 136 -0.28 9.54 10.20
C LEU A 136 -1.72 9.52 9.62
N VAL A 137 -1.88 9.19 8.33
CA VAL A 137 -3.18 9.08 7.67
C VAL A 137 -3.87 7.77 8.08
N TRP A 138 -5.19 7.84 8.35
CA TRP A 138 -6.05 6.69 8.52
C TRP A 138 -6.39 6.05 7.17
N THR A 139 -6.18 4.75 7.06
CA THR A 139 -6.42 3.98 5.84
C THR A 139 -7.05 2.62 6.17
N ASN A 140 -7.30 1.79 5.15
CA ASN A 140 -7.78 0.43 5.31
C ASN A 140 -6.77 -0.45 6.08
N THR A 141 -7.09 -1.72 6.27
CA THR A 141 -6.34 -2.60 7.18
C THR A 141 -4.84 -2.66 6.89
N CYS A 142 -4.46 -2.88 5.63
CA CYS A 142 -3.06 -2.95 5.23
C CYS A 142 -2.94 -2.70 3.71
N CYS A 143 -1.97 -1.88 3.32
CA CYS A 143 -1.61 -1.63 1.92
C CYS A 143 -0.11 -1.78 1.74
N SER A 144 0.29 -2.52 0.70
CA SER A 144 1.69 -2.66 0.33
C SER A 144 1.80 -3.26 -1.08
N HIS A 145 2.94 -3.89 -1.36
CA HIS A 145 3.33 -4.33 -2.69
C HIS A 145 3.67 -5.82 -2.65
N PRO A 146 3.23 -6.62 -3.63
CA PRO A 146 3.90 -7.87 -3.93
C PRO A 146 5.32 -7.55 -4.42
N LEU A 147 6.29 -8.27 -3.86
CA LEU A 147 7.70 -8.13 -4.20
C LEU A 147 8.03 -8.90 -5.48
N TYR A 148 9.02 -8.43 -6.22
CA TYR A 148 9.56 -9.14 -7.37
C TYR A 148 10.38 -10.37 -6.93
N ARG A 149 9.67 -11.42 -6.51
CA ARG A 149 10.23 -12.70 -6.06
C ARG A 149 9.27 -13.84 -6.38
N GLU A 150 9.80 -15.05 -6.51
CA GLU A 150 9.05 -16.23 -6.98
C GLU A 150 7.72 -16.44 -6.25
N SER A 151 7.68 -16.28 -4.92
CA SER A 151 6.46 -16.50 -4.13
C SER A 151 5.38 -15.43 -4.32
N GLU A 152 5.72 -14.25 -4.85
CA GLU A 152 4.82 -13.10 -4.97
C GLU A 152 4.57 -12.67 -6.43
N LEU A 153 5.28 -13.26 -7.40
CA LEU A 153 5.09 -13.07 -8.84
C LEU A 153 3.99 -13.94 -9.47
N ILE A 154 3.46 -14.90 -8.73
CA ILE A 154 2.50 -15.89 -9.26
C ILE A 154 1.13 -15.22 -9.49
N GLU A 155 0.70 -15.16 -10.75
CA GLU A 155 -0.52 -14.47 -11.18
C GLU A 155 -1.82 -15.24 -10.90
N GLN A 156 -1.73 -16.58 -10.91
CA GLN A 156 -2.90 -17.45 -10.87
C GLN A 156 -3.73 -17.17 -9.61
N ASN A 157 -5.00 -16.80 -9.81
CA ASN A 157 -5.91 -16.39 -8.73
C ASN A 157 -5.30 -15.34 -7.78
N ALA A 158 -4.43 -14.46 -8.29
CA ALA A 158 -3.71 -13.45 -7.52
C ALA A 158 -2.96 -14.02 -6.29
N ILE A 159 -2.48 -15.27 -6.34
CA ILE A 159 -1.82 -15.92 -5.19
C ILE A 159 -0.58 -15.15 -4.73
N GLY A 160 0.18 -14.55 -5.64
CA GLY A 160 1.34 -13.74 -5.28
C GLY A 160 0.98 -12.51 -4.43
N ALA A 161 -0.09 -11.80 -4.80
CA ALA A 161 -0.62 -10.69 -4.00
C ALA A 161 -1.18 -11.15 -2.65
N ARG A 162 -1.79 -12.34 -2.58
CA ARG A 162 -2.30 -12.93 -1.32
C ARG A 162 -1.16 -13.32 -0.37
N ASN A 163 -0.08 -13.87 -0.91
CA ASN A 163 1.14 -14.15 -0.14
C ASN A 163 1.75 -12.86 0.43
N ALA A 164 1.83 -11.82 -0.40
CA ALA A 164 2.30 -10.51 0.02
C ALA A 164 1.42 -9.89 1.13
N ALA A 165 0.09 -10.00 0.99
CA ALA A 165 -0.87 -9.55 1.99
C ALA A 165 -0.68 -10.28 3.33
N GLN A 166 -0.58 -11.60 3.33
CA GLN A 166 -0.34 -12.38 4.55
C GLN A 166 0.97 -11.97 5.24
N ARG A 167 2.06 -11.81 4.49
CA ARG A 167 3.35 -11.33 5.01
C ARG A 167 3.20 -9.96 5.66
N LYS A 168 2.57 -9.01 4.97
CA LYS A 168 2.47 -7.63 5.45
C LYS A 168 1.51 -7.45 6.62
N LEU A 169 0.48 -8.27 6.75
CA LEU A 169 -0.35 -8.31 7.95
C LEU A 169 0.44 -8.77 9.18
N LEU A 170 1.40 -9.69 9.01
CA LEU A 170 2.33 -10.05 10.08
C LEU A 170 3.29 -8.90 10.38
N ASP A 171 3.92 -8.32 9.35
CA ASP A 171 4.93 -7.27 9.53
C ASP A 171 4.37 -5.98 10.15
N GLU A 172 3.14 -5.58 9.77
CA GLU A 172 2.55 -4.30 10.20
C GLU A 172 1.61 -4.43 11.39
N LEU A 173 0.86 -5.54 11.49
CA LEU A 173 -0.19 -5.73 12.50
C LEU A 173 0.10 -6.89 13.45
N GLY A 174 1.16 -7.66 13.23
CA GLY A 174 1.50 -8.83 14.04
C GLY A 174 0.54 -10.01 13.86
N ILE A 175 -0.30 -10.01 12.82
CA ILE A 175 -1.30 -11.08 12.59
C ILE A 175 -0.58 -12.28 11.95
N PRO A 176 -0.52 -13.45 12.61
CA PRO A 176 0.25 -14.57 12.10
C PRO A 176 -0.52 -15.33 11.01
N ALA A 177 0.24 -15.97 10.11
CA ALA A 177 -0.28 -16.66 8.93
C ALA A 177 -1.39 -17.68 9.21
N LYS A 178 -1.36 -18.35 10.37
CA LYS A 178 -2.39 -19.32 10.79
C LYS A 178 -3.79 -18.71 10.90
N ASP A 179 -3.87 -17.41 11.18
CA ASP A 179 -5.13 -16.69 11.42
C ASP A 179 -5.66 -15.99 10.17
N VAL A 180 -4.79 -15.83 9.17
CA VAL A 180 -5.12 -15.30 7.85
C VAL A 180 -4.59 -16.20 6.74
N PRO A 181 -5.12 -17.43 6.57
CA PRO A 181 -4.69 -18.34 5.52
C PRO A 181 -4.82 -17.72 4.12
N VAL A 182 -3.84 -17.98 3.25
CA VAL A 182 -3.75 -17.36 1.91
C VAL A 182 -4.99 -17.65 1.03
N ASP A 183 -5.57 -18.84 1.19
CA ASP A 183 -6.77 -19.28 0.48
C ASP A 183 -8.05 -18.56 0.92
N GLN A 184 -8.06 -17.92 2.09
CA GLN A 184 -9.20 -17.14 2.56
C GLN A 184 -9.24 -15.72 2.00
N PHE A 185 -8.16 -15.20 1.43
CA PHE A 185 -8.20 -13.91 0.76
C PHE A 185 -8.98 -14.00 -0.55
N THR A 186 -10.05 -13.22 -0.68
CA THR A 186 -10.91 -13.18 -1.87
C THR A 186 -10.59 -11.94 -2.72
N PRO A 187 -10.02 -12.08 -3.92
CA PRO A 187 -9.81 -10.93 -4.82
C PRO A 187 -11.16 -10.35 -5.26
N LEU A 188 -11.35 -9.03 -5.22
CA LEU A 188 -12.59 -8.39 -5.69
C LEU A 188 -12.42 -7.56 -6.95
N ALA A 189 -11.48 -6.62 -6.96
CA ALA A 189 -11.35 -5.64 -8.03
C ALA A 189 -9.90 -5.19 -8.19
N ARG A 190 -9.65 -4.42 -9.25
CA ARG A 190 -8.36 -3.77 -9.48
C ARG A 190 -8.59 -2.29 -9.77
N ILE A 191 -7.93 -1.39 -9.05
CA ILE A 191 -7.97 0.06 -9.33
C ILE A 191 -6.61 0.52 -9.84
N LEU A 192 -6.62 1.43 -10.80
CA LEU A 192 -5.45 2.17 -11.24
C LEU A 192 -5.58 3.57 -10.67
N TYR A 193 -4.58 4.04 -9.93
CA TYR A 193 -4.58 5.39 -9.37
C TYR A 193 -3.18 5.99 -9.33
N LYS A 194 -3.12 7.33 -9.34
CA LYS A 194 -1.92 8.13 -9.12
C LYS A 194 -2.23 9.19 -8.06
N ALA A 195 -1.38 9.31 -7.05
CA ALA A 195 -1.59 10.24 -5.94
C ALA A 195 -0.26 10.79 -5.41
N PRO A 196 -0.01 12.10 -5.48
CA PRO A 196 1.13 12.70 -4.80
C PRO A 196 0.93 12.65 -3.27
N SER A 197 1.98 12.31 -2.53
CA SER A 197 2.02 12.36 -1.07
C SER A 197 2.56 13.70 -0.59
N ASP A 198 3.76 14.03 -1.05
CA ASP A 198 4.36 15.35 -0.92
C ASP A 198 5.04 15.70 -2.25
N GLY A 199 5.71 16.85 -2.35
CA GLY A 199 6.36 17.25 -3.61
C GLY A 199 7.38 16.25 -4.15
N LYS A 200 7.95 15.38 -3.30
CA LYS A 200 8.96 14.38 -3.67
C LYS A 200 8.37 12.99 -3.85
N TRP A 201 7.44 12.60 -2.98
CA TRP A 201 6.94 11.23 -2.86
C TRP A 201 5.50 11.11 -3.34
N GLY A 202 5.15 9.96 -3.90
CA GLY A 202 3.77 9.65 -4.29
C GLY A 202 3.58 8.18 -4.59
N GLU A 203 2.41 7.88 -5.15
CA GLU A 203 1.97 6.54 -5.53
C GLU A 203 1.49 6.57 -6.97
N HIS A 204 1.82 5.55 -7.74
CA HIS A 204 1.23 5.27 -9.04
C HIS A 204 1.07 3.77 -9.17
N GLU A 205 -0.14 3.29 -8.94
CA GLU A 205 -0.35 1.89 -8.61
C GLU A 205 -1.47 1.25 -9.40
N ARG A 206 -1.21 0.00 -9.80
CA ARG A 206 -2.25 -0.97 -10.14
C ARG A 206 -2.55 -1.83 -8.91
N SER A 207 -3.51 -1.38 -8.10
CA SER A 207 -3.83 -2.01 -6.81
C SER A 207 -4.88 -3.10 -6.97
N ARG A 208 -4.56 -4.31 -6.48
CA ARG A 208 -5.49 -5.44 -6.38
C ARG A 208 -6.16 -5.43 -5.00
N TYR A 209 -7.49 -5.42 -4.99
CA TYR A 209 -8.24 -5.51 -3.75
C TYR A 209 -8.41 -6.97 -3.34
N THR A 210 -8.04 -7.27 -2.10
CA THR A 210 -8.28 -8.59 -1.53
C THR A 210 -9.13 -8.43 -0.28
N TYR A 211 -10.37 -8.92 -0.33
CA TYR A 211 -11.35 -8.82 0.73
C TYR A 211 -11.55 -10.15 1.45
N SER A 212 -11.87 -10.00 2.74
CA SER A 212 -12.48 -10.98 3.64
C SER A 212 -11.71 -12.28 3.84
N CYS A 213 -10.80 -12.26 4.81
CA CYS A 213 -10.67 -13.45 5.66
C CYS A 213 -12.03 -13.62 6.36
N ARG A 214 -12.64 -14.82 6.33
CA ARG A 214 -13.83 -15.15 7.14
C ARG A 214 -13.67 -14.61 8.56
N PRO A 215 -14.76 -14.28 9.29
CA PRO A 215 -14.72 -13.69 10.64
C PRO A 215 -13.49 -14.11 11.43
N CYS A 216 -12.46 -13.27 11.38
CA CYS A 216 -11.15 -13.66 11.88
C CYS A 216 -11.19 -13.35 13.37
N LEU A 217 -11.18 -14.40 14.21
CA LEU A 217 -11.13 -14.27 15.67
C LEU A 217 -9.95 -13.37 16.10
N HIS A 218 -8.86 -13.35 15.34
CA HIS A 218 -7.73 -12.47 15.63
C HIS A 218 -7.96 -11.00 15.32
N ALA A 219 -8.82 -10.64 14.35
CA ALA A 219 -9.23 -9.25 14.16
C ALA A 219 -9.93 -8.71 15.42
N GLN A 220 -10.75 -9.56 16.05
CA GLN A 220 -11.42 -9.25 17.30
C GLN A 220 -10.41 -9.08 18.44
N VAL A 221 -9.39 -9.94 18.53
CA VAL A 221 -8.30 -9.83 19.53
C VAL A 221 -7.48 -8.56 19.33
N VAL A 222 -7.11 -8.24 18.08
CA VAL A 222 -6.34 -7.04 17.72
C VAL A 222 -7.11 -5.78 18.12
N LEU A 223 -8.42 -5.71 17.83
CA LEU A 223 -9.28 -4.62 18.29
C LEU A 223 -9.35 -4.54 19.83
N HIS A 224 -9.50 -5.67 20.53
CA HIS A 224 -9.52 -5.68 21.99
C HIS A 224 -8.23 -5.13 22.62
N GLN A 225 -7.07 -5.36 22.00
CA GLN A 225 -5.78 -4.85 22.47
C GLN A 225 -5.56 -3.34 22.22
N SER A 226 -6.42 -2.69 21.42
CA SER A 226 -6.30 -1.24 21.09
C SER A 226 -7.12 -0.32 21.98
N HIS A 227 -7.92 -0.88 22.89
CA HIS A 227 -8.79 -0.14 23.81
C HIS A 227 -8.20 0.06 25.22
N GLU A 228 -6.94 -0.32 25.44
CA GLU A 228 -6.18 -0.13 26.69
C GLU A 228 -5.07 0.91 26.52
#